data_AF-A0A3D3MH76-F1
#
_entry.id   AF-A0A3D3MH76-F1
#
_cell.length_a   1.000
_cell.length_b   1.000
_cell.length_c   1.000
_cell.angle_alpha   90.00
_cell.angle_beta   90.00
_cell.angle_gamma   90.00
#
_symmetry.space_group_name_H-M   'P 1'
#
loop_
_entity.id
_entity.type
_entity.pdbx_description
1 polymer ?
#
loop_
_entity_poly.entity_id
_entity_poly.type
_entity_poly.pdbx_seq_one_letter_code
_entity_poly.pdbx_strand_id
1 'polypeptide(L)'
;MENSIKIGNHNYDTTSEHFSLKWGESLNNFNELSYLNQFPNLKSATFTSTNLNDEGLAHVSNCRGIENLNLQDTEITNDGLKYLQNLKLLKYLRLKENSQLTDDCIPHLLELDYLHNLQIQETSITENGLKKLTALQYLDMLVINVYKNNYTFDGLLQISRELPDCEILAKGNGSFRNGEFNGKWKH
;
A
#
# COMPACT_ATOMS: atom_id res chain seq x y z
N MET A 1 -13.09 -14.59 -29.31
CA MET A 1 -13.38 -14.90 -27.90
C MET A 1 -13.50 -13.57 -27.20
N GLU A 2 -14.52 -13.35 -26.39
CA GLU A 2 -14.65 -12.09 -25.67
C GLU A 2 -13.51 -11.98 -24.67
N ASN A 3 -12.65 -10.98 -24.86
CA ASN A 3 -11.60 -10.60 -23.89
C ASN A 3 -12.21 -9.82 -22.72
N SER A 4 -13.40 -10.19 -22.26
CA SER A 4 -14.16 -9.43 -21.27
C SER A 4 -14.64 -10.34 -20.15
N ILE A 5 -14.36 -9.95 -18.91
CA ILE A 5 -14.85 -10.63 -17.71
C ILE A 5 -15.68 -9.66 -16.88
N LYS A 6 -16.79 -10.15 -16.34
CA LYS A 6 -17.63 -9.39 -15.41
C LYS A 6 -17.11 -9.54 -13.97
N ILE A 7 -16.90 -8.41 -13.30
CA ILE A 7 -16.61 -8.31 -11.87
C ILE A 7 -17.51 -7.19 -11.33
N GLY A 8 -18.28 -7.47 -10.28
CA GLY A 8 -19.30 -6.56 -9.78
C GLY A 8 -20.34 -6.24 -10.86
N ASN A 9 -20.58 -4.95 -11.08
CA ASN A 9 -21.51 -4.49 -12.12
C ASN A 9 -20.84 -4.12 -13.44
N HIS A 10 -19.55 -4.45 -13.60
CA HIS A 10 -18.74 -3.97 -14.71
C HIS A 10 -18.07 -5.09 -15.49
N ASN A 11 -17.89 -4.84 -16.78
CA ASN A 11 -17.12 -5.69 -17.69
C ASN A 11 -15.72 -5.10 -17.85
N TYR A 12 -14.71 -5.95 -17.76
CA TYR A 12 -13.30 -5.58 -17.79
C TYR A 12 -12.58 -6.29 -18.93
N ASP A 13 -11.77 -5.55 -19.69
CA ASP A 13 -10.91 -6.12 -20.72
C ASP A 13 -9.75 -6.90 -20.06
N THR A 14 -9.68 -8.22 -20.31
CA THR A 14 -8.65 -9.09 -19.73
C THR A 14 -7.25 -8.80 -20.28
N THR A 15 -7.14 -8.09 -21.40
CA THR A 15 -5.84 -7.69 -21.97
C THR A 15 -5.24 -6.46 -21.28
N SER A 16 -6.02 -5.77 -20.45
CA SER A 16 -5.60 -4.57 -19.72
C SER A 16 -4.48 -4.85 -18.72
N GLU A 17 -3.52 -3.92 -18.65
CA GLU A 17 -2.49 -3.89 -17.60
C GLU A 17 -3.00 -3.29 -16.29
N HIS A 18 -4.18 -2.66 -16.32
CA HIS A 18 -4.77 -1.94 -15.19
C HIS A 18 -6.18 -2.43 -14.90
N PHE A 19 -6.40 -2.82 -13.65
CA PHE A 19 -7.71 -3.10 -13.07
C PHE A 19 -8.09 -1.99 -12.08
N SER A 20 -9.33 -1.52 -12.17
CA SER A 20 -9.89 -0.59 -11.19
C SER A 20 -11.30 -1.05 -10.86
N LEU A 21 -11.51 -1.45 -9.61
CA LEU A 21 -12.86 -1.47 -9.08
C LEU A 21 -13.35 -0.02 -9.02
N LYS A 22 -14.62 0.26 -9.39
CA LYS A 22 -15.06 1.65 -9.51
C LYS A 22 -15.07 2.30 -8.12
N TRP A 23 -14.78 3.59 -8.10
CA TRP A 23 -14.76 4.37 -6.85
C TRP A 23 -16.13 4.30 -6.16
N GLY A 24 -16.15 3.97 -4.88
CA GLY A 24 -17.39 3.79 -4.11
C GLY A 24 -18.17 2.52 -4.44
N GLU A 25 -17.65 1.63 -5.30
CA GLU A 25 -18.31 0.36 -5.59
C GLU A 25 -18.17 -0.60 -4.40
N SER A 26 -19.31 -1.07 -3.92
CA SER A 26 -19.37 -2.17 -2.96
C SER A 26 -19.68 -3.47 -3.68
N LEU A 27 -18.84 -4.47 -3.48
CA LEU A 27 -19.11 -5.83 -3.93
C LEU A 27 -19.95 -6.57 -2.88
N ASN A 28 -20.95 -7.33 -3.34
CA ASN A 28 -21.78 -8.15 -2.45
C ASN A 28 -21.03 -9.39 -1.91
N ASN A 29 -19.98 -9.83 -2.62
CA ASN A 29 -19.01 -10.86 -2.21
C ASN A 29 -17.74 -10.71 -3.05
N PHE A 30 -16.64 -11.37 -2.65
CA PHE A 30 -15.33 -11.18 -3.28
C PHE A 30 -14.90 -12.30 -4.23
N ASN A 31 -15.73 -13.32 -4.45
CA ASN A 31 -15.36 -14.49 -5.27
C ASN A 31 -14.96 -14.09 -6.70
N GLU A 32 -15.60 -13.07 -7.26
CA GLU A 32 -15.32 -12.59 -8.61
C GLU A 32 -13.93 -11.95 -8.74
N LEU A 33 -13.32 -11.49 -7.64
CA LEU A 33 -11.93 -11.01 -7.64
C LEU A 33 -10.92 -12.15 -7.90
N SER A 34 -11.33 -13.41 -7.74
CA SER A 34 -10.50 -14.55 -8.16
C SER A 34 -10.22 -14.53 -9.67
N TYR A 35 -11.08 -13.90 -10.47
CA TYR A 35 -10.93 -13.81 -11.92
C TYR A 35 -9.80 -12.86 -12.36
N LEU A 36 -9.20 -12.09 -11.44
CA LEU A 36 -8.02 -11.27 -11.73
C LEU A 36 -6.82 -12.13 -12.18
N ASN A 37 -6.81 -13.43 -11.88
CA ASN A 37 -5.81 -14.36 -12.39
C ASN A 37 -5.93 -14.63 -13.91
N GLN A 38 -7.04 -14.25 -14.54
CA GLN A 38 -7.28 -14.40 -15.97
C GLN A 38 -6.79 -13.20 -16.79
N PHE A 39 -6.20 -12.19 -16.13
CA PHE A 39 -5.63 -11.01 -16.79
C PHE A 39 -4.12 -11.21 -16.99
N PRO A 40 -3.66 -11.74 -18.14
CA PRO A 40 -2.27 -12.14 -18.33
C PRO A 40 -1.27 -10.99 -18.22
N ASN A 41 -1.72 -9.74 -18.45
CA ASN A 41 -0.87 -8.56 -18.46
C ASN A 41 -1.07 -7.67 -17.23
N LEU A 42 -1.87 -8.08 -16.24
CA LEU A 42 -2.23 -7.19 -15.13
C LEU A 42 -1.00 -6.83 -14.28
N LYS A 43 -0.70 -5.52 -14.23
CA LYS A 43 0.41 -4.94 -13.46
C LYS A 43 -0.07 -4.03 -12.34
N SER A 44 -1.25 -3.46 -12.47
CA SER A 44 -1.78 -2.51 -11.49
C SER A 44 -3.22 -2.83 -11.13
N ALA A 45 -3.54 -2.78 -9.84
CA ALA A 45 -4.90 -2.91 -9.35
C ALA A 45 -5.23 -1.80 -8.35
N THR A 46 -6.44 -1.25 -8.42
CA THR A 46 -6.92 -0.21 -7.49
C THR A 46 -8.31 -0.54 -6.96
N PHE A 47 -8.47 -0.33 -5.66
CA PHE A 47 -9.68 -0.60 -4.88
C PHE A 47 -10.06 0.59 -3.99
N THR A 48 -9.69 1.81 -4.41
CA THR A 48 -9.86 3.01 -3.60
C THR A 48 -11.30 3.28 -3.20
N SER A 49 -11.54 3.49 -1.91
CA SER A 49 -12.87 3.76 -1.34
C SER A 49 -13.89 2.67 -1.71
N THR A 50 -13.52 1.41 -1.45
CA THR A 50 -14.37 0.24 -1.69
C THR A 50 -14.47 -0.59 -0.41
N ASN A 51 -15.43 -1.51 -0.35
CA ASN A 51 -15.56 -2.43 0.78
C ASN A 51 -14.57 -3.61 0.72
N LEU A 52 -13.43 -3.48 0.02
CA LEU A 52 -12.45 -4.55 -0.06
C LEU A 52 -11.92 -4.89 1.34
N ASN A 53 -12.14 -6.12 1.79
CA ASN A 53 -11.66 -6.63 3.07
C ASN A 53 -10.58 -7.71 2.89
N ASP A 54 -10.20 -8.39 3.97
CA ASP A 54 -9.15 -9.41 3.98
C ASP A 54 -9.44 -10.61 3.05
N GLU A 55 -10.71 -11.02 2.92
CA GLU A 55 -11.12 -12.08 2.00
C GLU A 55 -10.91 -11.64 0.55
N GLY A 56 -11.34 -10.42 0.22
CA GLY A 56 -11.09 -9.84 -1.10
C GLY A 56 -9.60 -9.71 -1.40
N LEU A 57 -8.80 -9.25 -0.43
CA LEU A 57 -7.35 -9.14 -0.59
C LEU A 57 -6.69 -10.50 -0.81
N ALA A 58 -7.19 -11.57 -0.17
CA ALA A 58 -6.72 -12.93 -0.42
C ALA A 58 -6.89 -13.32 -1.88
N HIS A 59 -8.05 -13.01 -2.50
CA HIS A 59 -8.27 -13.26 -3.92
C HIS A 59 -7.34 -12.43 -4.82
N VAL A 60 -7.21 -11.12 -4.54
CA VAL A 60 -6.32 -10.21 -5.27
C VAL A 60 -4.87 -10.71 -5.24
N SER A 61 -4.42 -11.24 -4.10
CA SER A 61 -3.04 -11.72 -3.91
C SER A 61 -2.66 -12.90 -4.81
N ASN A 62 -3.63 -13.58 -5.43
CA ASN A 62 -3.35 -14.65 -6.39
C ASN A 62 -2.88 -14.12 -7.75
N CYS A 63 -3.11 -12.83 -8.06
CA CYS A 63 -2.57 -12.20 -9.27
C CYS A 63 -1.12 -11.75 -9.04
N ARG A 64 -0.20 -12.71 -9.11
CA ARG A 64 1.24 -12.52 -8.79
C ARG A 64 1.99 -11.56 -9.71
N GLY A 65 1.35 -11.12 -10.81
CA GLY A 65 1.90 -10.14 -11.75
C GLY A 65 1.78 -8.68 -11.29
N ILE A 66 1.02 -8.40 -10.22
CA ILE A 66 0.80 -7.05 -9.71
C ILE A 66 2.11 -6.44 -9.19
N GLU A 67 2.42 -5.25 -9.71
CA GLU A 67 3.54 -4.40 -9.33
C GLU A 67 3.08 -3.14 -8.59
N ASN A 68 1.84 -2.70 -8.82
CA ASN A 68 1.25 -1.52 -8.18
C ASN A 68 -0.14 -1.86 -7.60
N LEU A 69 -0.27 -1.72 -6.29
CA LEU A 69 -1.51 -1.99 -5.57
C LEU A 69 -1.94 -0.77 -4.76
N ASN A 70 -3.15 -0.28 -5.05
CA ASN A 70 -3.78 0.79 -4.30
C ASN A 70 -4.98 0.27 -3.51
N LEU A 71 -4.82 0.23 -2.19
CA LEU A 71 -5.80 -0.16 -1.18
C LEU A 71 -6.21 1.03 -0.32
N GLN A 72 -6.18 2.25 -0.87
CA GLN A 72 -6.60 3.43 -0.11
C GLN A 72 -8.05 3.31 0.34
N ASP A 73 -8.34 3.61 1.60
CA ASP A 73 -9.71 3.67 2.13
C ASP A 73 -10.50 2.38 1.85
N THR A 74 -10.06 1.29 2.48
CA THR A 74 -10.65 -0.04 2.35
C THR A 74 -10.94 -0.64 3.73
N GLU A 75 -11.53 -1.83 3.77
CA GLU A 75 -11.88 -2.56 5.01
C GLU A 75 -10.83 -3.61 5.40
N ILE A 76 -9.63 -3.57 4.82
CA ILE A 76 -8.54 -4.49 5.15
C ILE A 76 -8.04 -4.28 6.58
N THR A 77 -7.59 -5.34 7.23
CA THR A 77 -7.02 -5.31 8.59
C THR A 77 -5.52 -5.61 8.57
N ASN A 78 -4.88 -5.52 9.75
CA ASN A 78 -3.48 -5.93 9.92
C ASN A 78 -3.27 -7.38 9.42
N ASP A 79 -4.17 -8.29 9.78
CA ASP A 79 -4.09 -9.71 9.41
C ASP A 79 -4.27 -9.93 7.91
N GLY A 80 -5.05 -9.08 7.23
CA GLY A 80 -5.22 -9.13 5.79
C GLY A 80 -3.93 -8.92 5.02
N LEU A 81 -3.03 -8.07 5.51
CA LEU A 81 -1.78 -7.76 4.82
C LEU A 81 -0.87 -8.98 4.66
N LYS A 82 -1.05 -10.05 5.44
CA LYS A 82 -0.29 -11.30 5.28
C LYS A 82 -0.41 -11.90 3.88
N TYR A 83 -1.51 -11.64 3.16
CA TYR A 83 -1.70 -12.14 1.80
C TYR A 83 -0.78 -11.44 0.79
N LEU A 84 -0.30 -10.23 1.07
CA LEU A 84 0.58 -9.48 0.17
C LEU A 84 1.93 -10.17 -0.05
N GLN A 85 2.36 -11.07 0.84
CA GLN A 85 3.58 -11.87 0.65
C GLN A 85 3.57 -12.69 -0.66
N ASN A 86 2.39 -12.97 -1.23
CA ASN A 86 2.24 -13.67 -2.51
C ASN A 86 2.59 -12.78 -3.72
N LEU A 87 2.55 -11.45 -3.56
CA LEU A 87 2.81 -10.48 -4.61
C LEU A 87 4.30 -10.14 -4.67
N LYS A 88 5.12 -11.12 -5.07
CA LYS A 88 6.58 -11.01 -5.08
C LYS A 88 7.16 -9.98 -6.07
N LEU A 89 6.32 -9.40 -6.92
CA LEU A 89 6.69 -8.31 -7.83
C LEU A 89 6.17 -6.94 -7.38
N LEU A 90 5.55 -6.85 -6.20
CA LEU A 90 4.95 -5.61 -5.70
C LEU A 90 6.02 -4.56 -5.40
N LYS A 91 5.95 -3.43 -6.12
CA LYS A 91 6.88 -2.30 -6.02
C LYS A 91 6.22 -1.08 -5.38
N TYR A 92 4.93 -0.88 -5.61
CA TYR A 92 4.18 0.29 -5.14
C TYR A 92 2.96 -0.17 -4.34
N LEU A 93 2.89 0.23 -3.07
CA LEU A 93 1.77 -0.08 -2.19
C LEU A 93 1.23 1.20 -1.55
N ARG A 94 -0.06 1.47 -1.78
CA ARG A 94 -0.79 2.55 -1.11
C ARG A 94 -1.82 1.96 -0.13
N LEU A 95 -1.64 2.29 1.15
CA LEU A 95 -2.50 1.93 2.29
C LEU A 95 -3.14 3.17 2.93
N LYS A 96 -3.15 4.30 2.21
CA LYS A 96 -3.67 5.57 2.70
C LYS A 96 -5.09 5.44 3.25
N GLU A 97 -5.45 6.21 4.28
CA GLU A 97 -6.81 6.27 4.86
C GLU A 97 -7.31 4.96 5.49
N ASN A 98 -6.45 3.96 5.71
CA ASN A 98 -6.79 2.77 6.49
C ASN A 98 -6.38 2.96 7.96
N SER A 99 -7.16 3.74 8.71
CA SER A 99 -6.88 4.09 10.11
C SER A 99 -6.77 2.87 11.05
N GLN A 100 -7.37 1.74 10.67
CA GLN A 100 -7.32 0.46 11.38
C GLN A 100 -5.96 -0.25 11.29
N LEU A 101 -5.08 0.15 10.37
CA LEU A 101 -3.74 -0.42 10.26
C LEU A 101 -2.81 0.18 11.31
N THR A 102 -2.23 -0.68 12.16
CA THR A 102 -1.35 -0.33 13.28
C THR A 102 0.05 -0.88 13.05
N ASP A 103 0.94 -0.73 14.05
CA ASP A 103 2.26 -1.38 14.04
C ASP A 103 2.20 -2.92 13.91
N ASP A 104 1.02 -3.53 14.13
CA ASP A 104 0.83 -4.98 14.00
C ASP A 104 0.87 -5.46 12.54
N CYS A 105 0.70 -4.56 11.55
CA CYS A 105 0.85 -4.91 10.15
C CYS A 105 2.31 -4.96 9.66
N ILE A 106 3.24 -4.38 10.43
CA ILE A 106 4.64 -4.23 10.04
C ILE A 106 5.29 -5.58 9.68
N PRO A 107 5.14 -6.67 10.46
CA PRO A 107 5.72 -7.95 10.08
C PRO A 107 5.32 -8.42 8.68
N HIS A 108 4.09 -8.14 8.24
CA HIS A 108 3.62 -8.50 6.91
C HIS A 108 4.19 -7.60 5.81
N LEU A 109 4.42 -6.31 6.11
CA LEU A 109 5.08 -5.40 5.17
C LEU A 109 6.55 -5.76 4.95
N LEU A 110 7.22 -6.30 5.96
CA LEU A 110 8.62 -6.73 5.87
C LEU A 110 8.82 -7.95 4.95
N GLU A 111 7.76 -8.69 4.62
CA GLU A 111 7.81 -9.82 3.66
C GLU A 111 7.77 -9.38 2.18
N LEU A 112 7.72 -8.07 1.93
CA LEU A 112 7.67 -7.46 0.59
C LEU A 112 9.09 -7.11 0.13
N ASP A 113 9.80 -8.12 -0.35
CA ASP A 113 11.23 -8.08 -0.70
C ASP A 113 11.64 -7.02 -1.73
N TYR A 114 10.69 -6.50 -2.54
CA TYR A 114 10.95 -5.57 -3.65
C TYR A 114 10.11 -4.29 -3.57
N LEU A 115 9.67 -3.91 -2.37
CA LEU A 115 8.85 -2.71 -2.20
C LEU A 115 9.69 -1.43 -2.29
N HIS A 116 9.41 -0.61 -3.30
CA HIS A 116 10.10 0.66 -3.55
C HIS A 116 9.32 1.88 -3.04
N ASN A 117 7.99 1.81 -3.01
CA ASN A 117 7.13 2.91 -2.60
C ASN A 117 6.04 2.44 -1.64
N LEU A 118 6.04 2.99 -0.43
CA LEU A 118 5.04 2.72 0.59
C LEU A 118 4.34 4.02 0.98
N GLN A 119 3.01 4.05 0.88
CA GLN A 119 2.19 5.20 1.28
C GLN A 119 1.23 4.79 2.38
N ILE A 120 1.44 5.33 3.59
CA ILE A 120 0.73 4.94 4.81
C ILE A 120 0.12 6.15 5.52
N GLN A 121 -0.16 7.22 4.78
CA GLN A 121 -0.81 8.39 5.35
C GLN A 121 -2.16 8.01 5.93
N GLU A 122 -2.53 8.56 7.07
CA GLU A 122 -3.84 8.33 7.70
C GLU A 122 -4.06 6.86 8.11
N THR A 123 -2.96 6.15 8.39
CA THR A 123 -2.94 4.90 9.17
C THR A 123 -2.62 5.20 10.64
N SER A 124 -2.70 4.18 11.51
CA SER A 124 -2.30 4.25 12.92
C SER A 124 -0.88 3.70 13.17
N ILE A 125 -0.03 3.62 12.15
CA ILE A 125 1.38 3.22 12.28
C ILE A 125 2.16 4.31 13.02
N THR A 126 2.81 3.95 14.12
CA THR A 126 3.52 4.87 15.00
C THR A 126 4.97 5.07 14.58
N GLU A 127 5.68 6.01 15.20
CA GLU A 127 7.12 6.18 15.01
C GLU A 127 7.90 4.88 15.30
N ASN A 128 7.43 4.05 16.25
CA ASN A 128 8.06 2.76 16.54
C ASN A 128 7.85 1.75 15.40
N GLY A 129 6.68 1.77 14.75
CA GLY A 129 6.43 1.01 13.53
C GLY A 129 7.36 1.45 12.40
N LEU A 130 7.50 2.77 12.18
CA LEU A 130 8.41 3.29 11.14
C LEU A 130 9.87 2.88 11.35
N LYS A 131 10.35 2.88 12.61
CA LYS A 131 11.71 2.41 12.94
C LYS A 131 11.94 0.95 12.53
N LYS A 132 10.92 0.11 12.52
CA LYS A 132 11.03 -1.29 12.07
C LYS A 132 11.04 -1.42 10.54
N LEU A 133 10.43 -0.48 9.82
CA LEU A 133 10.46 -0.45 8.35
C LEU A 133 11.84 -0.17 7.77
N THR A 134 12.83 0.19 8.61
CA THR A 134 14.24 0.33 8.20
C THR A 134 14.86 -0.97 7.71
N ALA A 135 14.21 -2.12 7.97
CA ALA A 135 14.58 -3.41 7.41
C ALA A 135 14.22 -3.58 5.92
N LEU A 136 13.41 -2.69 5.32
CA LEU A 136 13.08 -2.73 3.89
C LEU A 136 14.23 -2.16 3.05
N GLN A 137 15.07 -3.06 2.51
CA GLN A 137 16.33 -2.70 1.85
C GLN A 137 16.19 -1.92 0.54
N TYR A 138 15.03 -2.00 -0.13
CA TYR A 138 14.78 -1.39 -1.44
C TYR A 138 13.78 -0.23 -1.40
N LEU A 139 13.41 0.24 -0.21
CA LEU A 139 12.40 1.29 -0.08
C LEU A 139 12.99 2.65 -0.47
N ASP A 140 12.62 3.13 -1.65
CA ASP A 140 13.06 4.44 -2.16
C ASP A 140 12.20 5.60 -1.64
N MET A 141 10.94 5.33 -1.32
CA MET A 141 9.99 6.36 -0.92
C MET A 141 9.00 5.85 0.13
N LEU A 142 8.94 6.57 1.24
CA LEU A 142 7.96 6.39 2.31
C LEU A 142 7.13 7.66 2.45
N VAL A 143 5.82 7.59 2.22
CA VAL A 143 4.94 8.76 2.34
C VAL A 143 4.07 8.64 3.59
N ILE A 144 4.23 9.62 4.48
CA ILE A 144 3.53 9.73 5.75
C ILE A 144 2.80 11.07 5.85
N ASN A 145 1.77 11.16 6.69
CA ASN A 145 1.23 12.42 7.16
C ASN A 145 1.83 12.74 8.53
N VAL A 146 2.28 13.98 8.73
CA VAL A 146 2.70 14.47 10.04
C VAL A 146 1.59 15.33 10.59
N TYR A 147 1.13 15.01 11.79
CA TYR A 147 0.19 15.79 12.57
C TYR A 147 0.65 15.82 14.03
N LYS A 148 -0.03 16.61 14.86
CA LYS A 148 0.37 16.79 16.25
C LYS A 148 0.47 15.43 16.97
N ASN A 149 1.66 15.13 17.49
CA ASN A 149 2.02 13.99 18.34
C ASN A 149 2.18 12.61 17.66
N ASN A 150 2.15 12.47 16.33
CA ASN A 150 2.36 11.14 15.72
C ASN A 150 3.83 10.80 15.44
N TYR A 151 4.62 11.79 15.01
CA TYR A 151 6.05 11.66 14.74
C TYR A 151 6.82 12.86 15.28
N THR A 152 8.04 12.62 15.76
CA THR A 152 8.96 13.69 16.15
C THR A 152 9.92 14.03 15.00
N PHE A 153 10.40 15.27 14.96
CA PHE A 153 11.43 15.67 13.99
C PHE A 153 12.69 14.80 14.14
N ASP A 154 13.18 14.68 15.38
CA ASP A 154 14.39 13.90 15.68
C ASP A 154 14.21 12.41 15.37
N GLY A 155 13.02 11.85 15.62
CA GLY A 155 12.69 10.48 15.28
C GLY A 155 12.73 10.22 13.77
N LEU A 156 12.09 11.08 12.97
CA LEU A 156 12.14 10.97 11.50
C LEU A 156 13.55 11.23 10.94
N LEU A 157 14.30 12.15 11.55
CA LEU A 157 15.69 12.41 11.19
C LEU A 157 16.59 11.21 11.49
N GLN A 158 16.33 10.49 12.58
CA GLN A 158 17.04 9.26 12.91
C GLN A 158 16.68 8.13 11.94
N ILE A 159 15.39 7.93 11.66
CA ILE A 159 14.93 6.92 10.70
C ILE A 159 15.53 7.18 9.31
N SER A 160 15.62 8.43 8.86
CA SER A 160 16.22 8.75 7.57
C SER A 160 17.73 8.53 7.50
N ARG A 161 18.44 8.39 8.62
CA ARG A 161 19.84 7.91 8.64
C ARG A 161 19.93 6.41 8.49
N GLU A 162 18.97 5.68 9.04
CA GLU A 162 18.89 4.21 8.97
C GLU A 162 18.36 3.72 7.61
N LEU A 163 17.60 4.57 6.90
CA LEU A 163 17.17 4.39 5.52
C LEU A 163 17.73 5.52 4.62
N PRO A 164 19.06 5.55 4.37
CA PRO A 164 19.70 6.71 3.73
C PRO A 164 19.26 6.94 2.28
N ASP A 165 18.91 5.87 1.56
CA ASP A 165 18.46 5.95 0.17
C ASP A 165 16.95 6.21 0.02
N CYS A 166 16.20 6.10 1.12
CA CYS A 166 14.77 6.36 1.17
C CYS A 166 14.48 7.86 1.35
N GLU A 167 13.59 8.40 0.53
CA GLU A 167 12.95 9.69 0.79
C GLU A 167 11.69 9.49 1.63
N ILE A 168 11.72 9.98 2.88
CA ILE A 168 10.55 10.03 3.75
C ILE A 168 9.82 11.34 3.49
N LEU A 169 8.75 11.29 2.70
CA LEU A 169 7.92 12.43 2.39
C LEU A 169 6.89 12.66 3.51
N ALA A 170 7.18 13.64 4.38
CA ALA A 170 6.25 14.18 5.37
C ALA A 170 5.26 15.12 4.66
N LYS A 171 4.16 14.58 4.14
CA LYS A 171 3.23 15.28 3.26
C LYS A 171 2.79 16.62 3.86
N GLY A 172 3.09 17.71 3.15
CA GLY A 172 2.78 19.09 3.56
C GLY A 172 3.86 19.80 4.39
N ASN A 173 4.87 19.08 4.89
CA ASN A 173 5.93 19.63 5.75
C ASN A 173 7.31 19.62 5.10
N GLY A 174 7.63 18.61 4.28
CA GLY A 174 8.93 18.46 3.63
C GLY A 174 9.29 17.01 3.43
N SER A 175 10.57 16.74 3.16
CA SER A 175 11.08 15.38 3.10
C SER A 175 12.36 15.21 3.93
N PHE A 176 12.53 14.01 4.48
CA PHE A 176 13.78 13.57 5.10
C PHE A 176 14.48 12.60 4.18
N ARG A 177 15.80 12.74 4.04
CA ARG A 177 16.64 11.81 3.29
C ARG A 177 18.04 11.84 3.88
N ASN A 178 18.64 10.66 4.10
CA ASN A 178 20.01 10.53 4.57
C ASN A 178 20.36 11.41 5.79
N GLY A 179 19.47 11.48 6.79
CA GLY A 179 19.68 12.29 7.98
C GLY A 179 19.58 13.81 7.79
N GLU A 180 19.09 14.27 6.65
CA GLU A 180 18.80 15.67 6.36
C GLU A 180 17.29 15.89 6.21
N PHE A 181 16.84 17.13 6.43
CA PHE A 181 15.46 17.55 6.21
C PHE A 181 15.39 18.74 5.26
N ASN A 182 14.56 18.64 4.23
CA ASN A 182 14.24 19.72 3.30
C ASN A 182 12.76 20.07 3.41
N GLY A 183 12.46 21.26 3.95
CA GLY A 183 11.09 21.75 4.03
C GLY A 183 10.87 22.76 5.15
N LYS A 184 9.62 22.84 5.60
CA LYS A 184 9.18 23.66 6.74
C LYS A 184 8.49 22.76 7.74
N TRP A 185 9.17 22.44 8.81
CA TRP A 185 8.58 21.70 9.92
C TRP A 185 7.61 22.62 10.69
N LYS A 186 6.32 22.29 10.68
CA LYS A 186 5.29 23.04 11.40
C LYS A 186 4.43 22.07 12.21
N HIS A 187 4.17 22.42 13.47
CA HIS A 187 3.31 21.67 14.38
C HIS A 187 1.88 22.20 14.37
#